data_AF-A0A958LTL5-F1
#
_entry.id   AF-A0A958LTL5-F1
#
_cell.length_a   1.000
_cell.length_b   1.000
_cell.length_c   1.000
_cell.angle_alpha   90.00
_cell.angle_beta   90.00
_cell.angle_gamma   90.00
#
_symmetry.space_group_name_H-M   'P 1'
#
loop_
_entity.id
_entity.type
_entity.pdbx_description
1 polymer ?
#
loop_
_entity_poly.entity_id
_entity_poly.type
_entity_poly.pdbx_seq_one_letter_code
_entity_poly.pdbx_strand_id
1 'polypeptide(L)'
;MLRTLLISALLMIPASAWSRGDVVGNGIGLAEKRFHYVFQNIESFVGLCLSGNLCKLTASEQALALKILEAMPQERLQKKPLQFESEKKRPGFFVIDGKVKAAKTGPRIGVPIYINLDMTVRQTFYGSSEPMGEPEVLSILMHELGHHHGIEDEDQLDIFGSKFQTALAAELQRVELGFHAANVQVSVLNTPALGVLPQVWITDGLQMFDLSHMVLPYLTCPAGYTMSGGHISNTHWSWKTTPDPTHPAVWYIWIEGFAMPYCTRGGVYQSVSQGSLFKIGMALSFQNTYYFVVPGSFFHN
;
A
#
# COMPACT_ATOMS: atom_id res chain seq x y z
N MET A 1 34.78 68.43 -33.00
CA MET A 1 35.03 66.99 -33.18
C MET A 1 34.44 66.25 -31.99
N LEU A 2 33.18 65.84 -32.08
CA LEU A 2 32.44 65.16 -31.02
C LEU A 2 32.45 63.66 -31.35
N ARG A 3 33.19 62.85 -30.57
CA ARG A 3 33.25 61.40 -30.73
C ARG A 3 32.04 60.78 -30.02
N THR A 4 31.13 60.22 -30.81
CA THR A 4 29.97 59.45 -30.36
C THR A 4 30.46 58.12 -29.76
N LEU A 5 30.26 57.96 -28.46
CA LEU A 5 30.56 56.72 -27.73
C LEU A 5 29.34 55.80 -27.83
N LEU A 6 29.43 54.76 -28.67
CA LEU A 6 28.42 53.73 -28.81
C LEU A 6 28.49 52.80 -27.58
N ILE A 7 27.56 52.98 -26.64
CA ILE A 7 27.39 52.06 -25.51
C ILE A 7 26.54 50.88 -26.01
N SER A 8 27.21 49.77 -26.34
CA SER A 8 26.57 48.48 -26.57
C SER A 8 26.03 47.94 -25.25
N ALA A 9 24.76 48.27 -24.94
CA ALA A 9 24.00 47.65 -23.88
C ALA A 9 23.71 46.19 -24.26
N LEU A 10 24.58 45.28 -23.80
CA LEU A 10 24.39 43.85 -23.88
C LEU A 10 23.21 43.49 -22.94
N LEU A 11 22.01 43.41 -23.50
CA LEU A 11 20.82 42.91 -22.83
C LEU A 11 21.04 41.43 -22.49
N MET A 12 21.51 41.14 -21.27
CA MET A 12 21.40 39.82 -20.68
C MET A 12 19.92 39.56 -20.40
N ILE A 13 19.22 38.98 -21.37
CA ILE A 13 17.92 38.36 -21.14
C ILE A 13 18.22 37.09 -20.33
N PRO A 14 17.81 36.98 -19.05
CA PRO A 14 17.83 35.69 -18.39
C PRO A 14 16.85 34.80 -19.16
N ALA A 15 17.39 33.89 -19.97
CA ALA A 15 16.64 32.75 -20.45
C ALA A 15 16.36 31.89 -19.21
N SER A 16 15.31 32.24 -18.46
CA SER A 16 14.61 31.28 -17.63
C SER A 16 14.06 30.25 -18.61
N ALA A 17 14.90 29.27 -18.93
CA ALA A 17 14.50 27.99 -19.47
C ALA A 17 13.58 27.35 -18.43
N TRP A 18 12.34 27.81 -18.41
CA TRP A 18 11.22 27.02 -17.96
C TRP A 18 11.20 25.82 -18.90
N SER A 19 11.95 24.81 -18.50
CA SER A 19 11.65 23.42 -18.80
C SER A 19 10.21 23.18 -18.32
N ARG A 20 9.25 23.60 -19.14
CA ARG A 20 8.04 22.82 -19.36
C ARG A 20 8.50 21.60 -20.16
N GLY A 21 9.33 20.76 -19.54
CA GLY A 21 9.29 19.36 -19.88
C GLY A 21 7.85 18.96 -19.71
N ASP A 22 7.26 18.38 -20.75
CA ASP A 22 5.92 17.81 -20.69
C ASP A 22 5.81 17.06 -19.36
N VAL A 23 5.08 17.63 -18.41
CA VAL A 23 4.73 16.92 -17.20
C VAL A 23 3.76 15.87 -17.69
N VAL A 24 4.32 14.72 -18.06
CA VAL A 24 3.57 13.51 -18.36
C VAL A 24 2.90 13.14 -17.04
N GLY A 25 1.74 13.73 -16.79
CA GLY A 25 0.91 13.58 -15.58
C GLY A 25 0.23 12.22 -15.52
N ASN A 26 0.94 11.15 -15.90
CA ASN A 26 0.43 9.79 -16.02
C ASN A 26 0.70 8.95 -14.75
N GLY A 27 1.04 9.60 -13.63
CA GLY A 27 1.19 8.93 -12.35
C GLY A 27 -0.18 8.56 -11.79
N ILE A 28 -0.39 7.27 -11.54
CA ILE A 28 -1.51 6.78 -10.71
C ILE A 28 -1.34 7.40 -9.30
N GLY A 29 -2.39 8.00 -8.76
CA GLY A 29 -2.37 8.57 -7.41
C GLY A 29 -2.21 7.51 -6.30
N LEU A 30 -1.87 7.94 -5.08
CA LEU A 30 -1.64 7.02 -3.97
C LEU A 30 -2.89 6.19 -3.64
N ALA A 31 -4.08 6.78 -3.73
CA ALA A 31 -5.32 6.07 -3.45
C ALA A 31 -5.56 4.94 -4.45
N GLU A 32 -5.37 5.21 -5.74
CA GLU A 32 -5.51 4.22 -6.81
C GLU A 32 -4.46 3.10 -6.68
N LYS A 33 -3.22 3.44 -6.28
CA LYS A 33 -2.20 2.43 -5.95
C LYS A 33 -2.63 1.55 -4.78
N ARG A 34 -3.25 2.10 -3.74
CA ARG A 34 -3.80 1.30 -2.62
C ARG A 34 -4.88 0.35 -3.10
N PHE A 35 -5.80 0.79 -3.95
CA PHE A 35 -6.81 -0.08 -4.57
C PHE A 35 -6.17 -1.24 -5.33
N HIS A 36 -5.16 -0.97 -6.16
CA HIS A 36 -4.43 -2.03 -6.87
C HIS A 36 -3.71 -2.97 -5.92
N TYR A 37 -2.98 -2.45 -4.94
CA TYR A 37 -2.24 -3.24 -3.95
C TYR A 37 -3.20 -4.15 -3.17
N VAL A 38 -4.32 -3.61 -2.68
CA VAL A 38 -5.28 -4.39 -1.92
C VAL A 38 -5.90 -5.48 -2.80
N PHE A 39 -6.32 -5.15 -4.03
CA PHE A 39 -6.90 -6.12 -4.95
C PHE A 39 -5.92 -7.27 -5.32
N GLN A 40 -4.64 -6.96 -5.46
CA GLN A 40 -3.59 -7.96 -5.71
C GLN A 40 -3.33 -8.87 -4.51
N ASN A 41 -3.67 -8.43 -3.30
CA ASN A 41 -3.42 -9.15 -2.05
C ASN A 41 -4.71 -9.62 -1.34
N ILE A 42 -5.86 -9.63 -2.04
CA ILE A 42 -7.15 -10.05 -1.48
C ILE A 42 -7.05 -11.42 -0.80
N GLU A 43 -6.33 -12.39 -1.37
CA GLU A 43 -6.25 -13.72 -0.78
C GLU A 43 -5.56 -13.72 0.57
N SER A 44 -4.53 -12.88 0.76
CA SER A 44 -3.88 -12.72 2.06
C SER A 44 -4.86 -12.15 3.08
N PHE A 45 -5.63 -11.13 2.72
CA PHE A 45 -6.59 -10.51 3.64
C PHE A 45 -7.80 -11.40 3.93
N VAL A 46 -8.28 -12.16 2.95
CA VAL A 46 -9.36 -13.11 3.18
C VAL A 46 -8.85 -14.30 3.99
N GLY A 47 -7.62 -14.77 3.74
CA GLY A 47 -6.95 -15.77 4.55
C GLY A 47 -6.81 -15.35 6.02
N LEU A 48 -6.48 -14.08 6.27
CA LEU A 48 -6.49 -13.50 7.62
C LEU A 48 -7.87 -13.67 8.29
N CYS A 49 -8.95 -13.36 7.59
CA CYS A 49 -10.30 -13.52 8.13
C CYS A 49 -10.73 -14.97 8.34
N LEU A 50 -10.36 -15.87 7.42
CA LEU A 50 -10.77 -17.28 7.48
C LEU A 50 -9.98 -18.10 8.49
N SER A 51 -8.73 -17.71 8.78
CA SER A 51 -7.85 -18.41 9.72
C SER A 51 -8.01 -17.96 11.17
N GLY A 52 -8.62 -16.79 11.41
CA GLY A 52 -8.71 -16.18 12.73
C GLY A 52 -10.14 -15.91 13.21
N ASN A 53 -10.28 -15.64 14.50
CA ASN A 53 -11.56 -15.22 15.11
C ASN A 53 -11.83 -13.70 14.97
N LEU A 54 -10.96 -12.96 14.27
CA LEU A 54 -11.02 -11.49 14.21
C LEU A 54 -12.25 -11.00 13.45
N CYS A 55 -12.56 -11.61 12.30
CA CYS A 55 -13.64 -11.13 11.44
C CYS A 55 -15.03 -11.54 11.92
N LYS A 56 -15.13 -12.58 12.77
CA LYS A 56 -16.40 -13.12 13.27
C LYS A 56 -17.42 -13.33 12.13
N LEU A 57 -16.96 -13.97 11.06
CA LEU A 57 -17.82 -14.28 9.92
C LEU A 57 -18.89 -15.28 10.32
N THR A 58 -20.12 -15.07 9.87
CA THR A 58 -21.17 -16.08 9.92
C THR A 58 -20.87 -17.19 8.90
N ALA A 59 -21.57 -18.32 8.99
CA ALA A 59 -21.37 -19.42 8.04
C ALA A 59 -21.65 -19.00 6.57
N SER A 60 -22.64 -18.15 6.34
CA SER A 60 -22.95 -17.63 5.00
C SER A 60 -21.88 -16.66 4.49
N GLU A 61 -21.39 -15.77 5.34
CA GLU A 61 -20.29 -14.85 5.00
C GLU A 61 -18.97 -15.61 4.74
N GLN A 62 -18.67 -16.64 5.54
CA GLN A 62 -17.52 -17.50 5.32
C GLN A 62 -17.61 -18.21 3.95
N ALA A 63 -18.78 -18.72 3.59
CA ALA A 63 -19.01 -19.33 2.28
C ALA A 63 -18.86 -18.30 1.15
N LEU A 64 -19.32 -17.06 1.33
CA LEU A 64 -19.12 -15.98 0.37
C LEU A 64 -17.62 -15.63 0.21
N ALA A 65 -16.88 -15.50 1.31
CA ALA A 65 -15.45 -15.21 1.29
C ALA A 65 -14.64 -16.29 0.55
N LEU A 66 -15.00 -17.57 0.74
CA LEU A 66 -14.39 -18.69 0.02
C LEU A 66 -14.71 -18.65 -1.49
N LYS A 67 -15.94 -18.27 -1.87
CA LYS A 67 -16.31 -18.09 -3.28
C LYS A 67 -15.52 -16.95 -3.94
N ILE A 68 -15.34 -15.84 -3.23
CA ILE A 68 -14.52 -14.71 -3.70
C ILE A 68 -13.09 -15.19 -3.95
N LEU A 69 -12.48 -15.92 -3.00
CA LEU A 69 -11.16 -16.51 -3.17
C LEU A 69 -11.05 -17.41 -4.41
N GLU A 70 -12.03 -18.30 -4.61
CA GLU A 70 -12.07 -19.19 -5.77
C GLU A 70 -12.20 -18.43 -7.10
N ALA A 71 -12.91 -17.30 -7.09
CA ALA A 71 -13.12 -16.45 -8.26
C ALA A 71 -11.93 -15.54 -8.60
N MET A 72 -11.03 -15.23 -7.66
CA MET A 72 -9.92 -14.29 -7.87
C MET A 72 -9.05 -14.54 -9.12
N PRO A 73 -8.73 -15.80 -9.52
CA PRO A 73 -8.04 -16.04 -10.77
C PRO A 73 -8.80 -15.50 -11.99
N GLN A 74 -10.12 -15.63 -12.01
CA GLN A 74 -10.99 -15.13 -13.09
C GLN A 74 -11.13 -13.61 -13.04
N GLU A 75 -11.28 -13.04 -11.84
CA GLU A 75 -11.29 -11.57 -11.64
C GLU A 75 -10.05 -10.90 -12.23
N ARG A 76 -8.89 -11.57 -12.15
CA ARG A 76 -7.61 -11.07 -12.65
C ARG A 76 -7.35 -11.29 -14.13
N LEU A 77 -8.13 -12.14 -14.81
CA LEU A 77 -8.04 -12.28 -16.26
C LEU A 77 -8.46 -10.99 -16.98
N GLN A 78 -9.25 -10.16 -16.31
CA GLN A 78 -9.66 -8.87 -16.84
C GLN A 78 -8.47 -7.93 -16.95
N LYS A 79 -8.25 -7.33 -18.13
CA LYS A 79 -7.10 -6.44 -18.38
C LYS A 79 -7.08 -5.21 -17.46
N LYS A 80 -8.27 -4.73 -17.07
CA LYS A 80 -8.49 -3.58 -16.18
C LYS A 80 -9.61 -3.92 -15.19
N PRO A 81 -9.32 -4.71 -14.14
CA PRO A 81 -10.33 -5.15 -13.19
C PRO A 81 -10.84 -3.97 -12.36
N LEU A 82 -9.99 -2.97 -12.13
CA LEU A 82 -10.33 -1.70 -11.49
C LEU A 82 -10.33 -0.58 -12.52
N GLN A 83 -11.39 0.21 -12.55
CA GLN A 83 -11.50 1.39 -13.41
C GLN A 83 -11.84 2.62 -12.57
N PHE A 84 -10.95 3.60 -12.61
CA PHE A 84 -11.08 4.82 -11.81
C PHE A 84 -11.78 5.90 -12.63
N GLU A 85 -12.93 6.36 -12.14
CA GLU A 85 -13.77 7.37 -12.79
C GLU A 85 -14.10 8.46 -11.79
N SER A 86 -14.34 9.68 -12.27
CA SER A 86 -14.73 10.81 -11.41
C SER A 86 -16.19 11.15 -11.65
N GLU A 87 -16.98 11.17 -10.58
CA GLU A 87 -18.37 11.64 -10.59
C GLU A 87 -18.45 13.11 -11.05
N LYS A 88 -17.48 13.96 -10.66
CA LYS A 88 -17.42 15.35 -11.13
C LYS A 88 -17.21 15.45 -12.64
N LYS A 89 -16.45 14.52 -13.24
CA LYS A 89 -16.20 14.48 -14.69
C LYS A 89 -17.32 13.79 -15.47
N ARG A 90 -18.04 12.85 -14.85
CA ARG A 90 -19.15 12.13 -15.47
C ARG A 90 -20.36 12.06 -14.53
N PRO A 91 -21.09 13.18 -14.36
CA PRO A 91 -22.20 13.28 -13.41
C PRO A 91 -23.29 12.23 -13.66
N GLY A 92 -23.83 11.68 -12.58
CA GLY A 92 -24.80 10.59 -12.57
C GLY A 92 -24.18 9.21 -12.68
N PHE A 93 -22.86 9.06 -12.90
CA PHE A 93 -22.28 7.74 -13.11
C PHE A 93 -22.28 6.91 -11.83
N PHE A 94 -21.94 7.48 -10.68
CA PHE A 94 -21.95 6.82 -9.37
C PHE A 94 -23.24 7.09 -8.58
N VAL A 95 -24.25 7.70 -9.18
CA VAL A 95 -25.53 7.96 -8.50
C VAL A 95 -26.45 6.75 -8.65
N ILE A 96 -26.71 6.07 -7.52
CA ILE A 96 -27.66 4.96 -7.41
C ILE A 96 -28.66 5.33 -6.32
N ASP A 97 -29.95 5.27 -6.64
CA ASP A 97 -31.05 5.67 -5.74
C ASP A 97 -30.87 7.07 -5.12
N GLY A 98 -30.36 8.01 -5.93
CA GLY A 98 -30.13 9.39 -5.52
C GLY A 98 -28.93 9.62 -4.60
N LYS A 99 -28.13 8.58 -4.31
CA LYS A 99 -26.92 8.67 -3.50
C LYS A 99 -25.68 8.41 -4.34
N VAL A 100 -24.63 9.20 -4.11
CA VAL A 100 -23.32 8.97 -4.74
C VAL A 100 -22.63 7.81 -4.01
N LYS A 101 -22.22 6.79 -4.76
CA LYS A 101 -21.54 5.59 -4.26
C LYS A 101 -20.01 5.71 -4.43
N ALA A 102 -19.27 5.04 -3.56
CA ALA A 102 -17.80 5.03 -3.57
C ALA A 102 -17.23 4.11 -4.66
N ALA A 103 -17.94 3.05 -4.99
CA ALA A 103 -17.68 2.18 -6.11
C ALA A 103 -19.01 1.65 -6.66
N LYS A 104 -18.94 0.97 -7.81
CA LYS A 104 -20.04 0.15 -8.32
C LYS A 104 -19.50 -0.90 -9.28
N THR A 105 -20.23 -2.00 -9.41
CA THR A 105 -19.90 -3.08 -10.35
C THR A 105 -21.15 -3.74 -10.94
N GLY A 106 -20.98 -4.76 -11.77
CA GLY A 106 -22.05 -5.62 -12.27
C GLY A 106 -22.09 -6.97 -11.53
N PRO A 107 -23.18 -7.75 -11.66
CA PRO A 107 -23.39 -8.97 -10.87
C PRO A 107 -22.68 -10.21 -11.42
N ARG A 108 -21.52 -10.04 -12.07
CA ARG A 108 -20.80 -11.15 -12.75
C ARG A 108 -19.32 -11.08 -12.45
N ILE A 109 -18.74 -12.23 -12.12
CA ILE A 109 -17.29 -12.40 -11.94
C ILE A 109 -16.52 -11.89 -13.18
N GLY A 110 -15.44 -11.14 -12.95
CA GLY A 110 -14.57 -10.61 -14.00
C GLY A 110 -15.08 -9.36 -14.71
N VAL A 111 -16.24 -8.81 -14.32
CA VAL A 111 -16.62 -7.46 -14.78
C VAL A 111 -15.81 -6.39 -14.03
N PRO A 112 -15.57 -5.22 -14.65
CA PRO A 112 -14.81 -4.18 -13.99
C PRO A 112 -15.53 -3.60 -12.78
N ILE A 113 -14.78 -3.40 -11.70
CA ILE A 113 -15.19 -2.60 -10.56
C ILE A 113 -14.82 -1.14 -10.87
N TYR A 114 -15.83 -0.28 -10.89
CA TYR A 114 -15.64 1.16 -11.08
C TYR A 114 -15.45 1.83 -9.71
N ILE A 115 -14.37 2.58 -9.55
CA ILE A 115 -14.02 3.29 -8.30
C ILE A 115 -14.22 4.79 -8.50
N ASN A 116 -14.94 5.43 -7.58
CA ASN A 116 -15.20 6.86 -7.61
C ASN A 116 -14.02 7.64 -7.04
N LEU A 117 -13.19 8.20 -7.93
CA LEU A 117 -12.00 8.98 -7.58
C LEU A 117 -12.31 10.11 -6.60
N ASP A 118 -13.48 10.74 -6.71
CA ASP A 118 -13.90 11.85 -5.84
C ASP A 118 -14.13 11.43 -4.38
N MET A 119 -14.26 10.12 -4.11
CA MET A 119 -14.46 9.56 -2.77
C MET A 119 -13.24 8.78 -2.25
N THR A 120 -12.20 8.61 -3.07
CA THR A 120 -10.96 7.90 -2.67
C THR A 120 -10.03 8.74 -1.79
N VAL A 121 -10.33 10.03 -1.65
CA VAL A 121 -9.57 10.99 -0.86
C VAL A 121 -10.52 11.72 0.07
N ARG A 122 -10.15 11.84 1.34
CA ARG A 122 -10.91 12.56 2.37
C ARG A 122 -10.23 13.88 2.67
N GLN A 123 -11.05 14.88 2.98
CA GLN A 123 -10.53 16.14 3.52
C GLN A 123 -10.37 15.98 5.03
N THR A 124 -9.17 16.24 5.53
CA THR A 124 -8.90 16.33 6.97
C THR A 124 -9.48 17.62 7.53
N PHE A 125 -9.51 17.74 8.86
CA PHE A 125 -9.92 18.98 9.54
C PHE A 125 -9.12 20.21 9.10
N TYR A 126 -7.86 20.02 8.67
CA TYR A 126 -6.98 21.10 8.21
C TYR A 126 -7.12 21.40 6.71
N GLY A 127 -8.07 20.76 6.01
CA GLY A 127 -8.24 20.90 4.57
C GLY A 127 -7.13 20.22 3.76
N SER A 128 -6.35 19.33 4.38
CA SER A 128 -5.45 18.47 3.63
C SER A 128 -6.21 17.29 3.04
N SER A 129 -5.77 16.84 1.87
CA SER A 129 -6.30 15.65 1.20
C SER A 129 -5.56 14.41 1.69
N GLU A 130 -6.27 13.47 2.31
CA GLU A 130 -5.73 12.19 2.75
C GLU A 130 -6.34 11.04 1.92
N PRO A 131 -5.51 10.19 1.27
CA PRO A 131 -6.03 9.05 0.55
C PRO A 131 -6.62 8.02 1.51
N MET A 132 -7.67 7.34 1.07
CA MET A 132 -8.32 6.23 1.78
C MET A 132 -7.30 5.16 2.19
N GLY A 133 -7.40 4.67 3.43
CA GLY A 133 -6.49 3.66 3.96
C GLY A 133 -6.77 2.25 3.40
N GLU A 134 -5.78 1.36 3.47
CA GLU A 134 -5.91 -0.04 2.99
C GLU A 134 -7.11 -0.80 3.59
N PRO A 135 -7.43 -0.68 4.89
CA PRO A 135 -8.63 -1.32 5.46
C PRO A 135 -9.94 -0.88 4.81
N GLU A 136 -10.07 0.40 4.46
CA GLU A 136 -11.30 0.96 3.88
C GLU A 136 -11.43 0.57 2.41
N VAL A 137 -10.30 0.59 1.69
CA VAL A 137 -10.19 0.05 0.34
C VAL A 137 -10.61 -1.42 0.30
N LEU A 138 -10.14 -2.22 1.26
CA LEU A 138 -10.53 -3.63 1.38
C LEU A 138 -12.03 -3.78 1.61
N SER A 139 -12.64 -2.96 2.48
CA SER A 139 -14.09 -2.98 2.68
C SER A 139 -14.85 -2.77 1.38
N ILE A 140 -14.47 -1.75 0.60
CA ILE A 140 -15.11 -1.44 -0.68
C ILE A 140 -14.92 -2.60 -1.66
N LEU A 141 -13.70 -3.13 -1.81
CA LEU A 141 -13.46 -4.22 -2.73
C LEU A 141 -14.23 -5.49 -2.36
N MET A 142 -14.33 -5.83 -1.06
CA MET A 142 -15.10 -6.98 -0.62
C MET A 142 -16.61 -6.80 -0.82
N HIS A 143 -17.12 -5.57 -0.69
CA HIS A 143 -18.50 -5.23 -1.04
C HIS A 143 -18.75 -5.50 -2.53
N GLU A 144 -17.95 -4.90 -3.41
CA GLU A 144 -18.11 -5.03 -4.86
C GLU A 144 -17.92 -6.48 -5.35
N LEU A 145 -16.96 -7.22 -4.80
CA LEU A 145 -16.79 -8.65 -5.10
C LEU A 145 -17.97 -9.49 -4.59
N GLY A 146 -18.66 -9.06 -3.54
CA GLY A 146 -19.91 -9.66 -3.12
C GLY A 146 -21.01 -9.56 -4.18
N HIS A 147 -21.13 -8.41 -4.84
CA HIS A 147 -22.05 -8.25 -5.98
C HIS A 147 -21.73 -9.19 -7.14
N HIS A 148 -20.45 -9.47 -7.42
CA HIS A 148 -20.06 -10.44 -8.47
C HIS A 148 -20.62 -11.84 -8.23
N HIS A 149 -20.98 -12.16 -6.98
CA HIS A 149 -21.64 -13.41 -6.59
C HIS A 149 -23.16 -13.31 -6.44
N GLY A 150 -23.78 -12.23 -6.95
CA GLY A 150 -25.22 -12.05 -7.04
C GLY A 150 -25.88 -11.62 -5.72
N ILE A 151 -25.12 -11.10 -4.76
CA ILE A 151 -25.69 -10.49 -3.56
C ILE A 151 -26.12 -9.07 -3.91
N GLU A 152 -27.43 -8.78 -3.79
CA GLU A 152 -28.01 -7.46 -4.08
C GLU A 152 -28.26 -6.64 -2.80
N ASP A 153 -28.18 -7.27 -1.63
CA ASP A 153 -28.39 -6.62 -0.34
C ASP A 153 -27.16 -5.80 0.06
N GLU A 154 -27.25 -4.48 -0.16
CA GLU A 154 -26.20 -3.50 0.14
C GLU A 154 -25.82 -3.49 1.62
N ASP A 155 -26.79 -3.58 2.54
CA ASP A 155 -26.54 -3.54 3.99
C ASP A 155 -25.77 -4.80 4.42
N GLN A 156 -26.12 -5.96 3.85
CA GLN A 156 -25.38 -7.20 4.06
C GLN A 156 -23.93 -7.07 3.59
N LEU A 157 -23.69 -6.48 2.41
CA LEU A 157 -22.35 -6.32 1.85
C LEU A 157 -21.51 -5.27 2.59
N ASP A 158 -22.13 -4.21 3.09
CA ASP A 158 -21.47 -3.22 3.95
C ASP A 158 -21.02 -3.84 5.27
N ILE A 159 -21.88 -4.62 5.93
CA ILE A 159 -21.52 -5.37 7.13
C ILE A 159 -20.39 -6.36 6.82
N PHE A 160 -20.51 -7.11 5.72
CA PHE A 160 -19.49 -8.06 5.29
C PHE A 160 -18.14 -7.37 5.09
N GLY A 161 -18.07 -6.30 4.29
CA GLY A 161 -16.84 -5.54 4.04
C GLY A 161 -16.24 -4.93 5.32
N SER A 162 -17.07 -4.39 6.21
CA SER A 162 -16.61 -3.78 7.47
C SER A 162 -15.88 -4.76 8.40
N LYS A 163 -16.21 -6.06 8.33
CA LYS A 163 -15.52 -7.11 9.10
C LYS A 163 -14.08 -7.31 8.62
N PHE A 164 -13.85 -7.32 7.30
CA PHE A 164 -12.50 -7.37 6.72
C PHE A 164 -11.70 -6.11 7.05
N GLN A 165 -12.33 -4.93 6.93
CA GLN A 165 -11.72 -3.67 7.34
C GLN A 165 -11.26 -3.73 8.80
N THR A 166 -12.14 -4.15 9.71
CA THR A 166 -11.85 -4.20 11.15
C THR A 166 -10.69 -5.15 11.44
N ALA A 167 -10.69 -6.33 10.83
CA ALA A 167 -9.62 -7.30 11.06
C ALA A 167 -8.29 -6.89 10.46
N LEU A 168 -8.28 -6.34 9.24
CA LEU A 168 -7.05 -5.80 8.65
C LEU A 168 -6.51 -4.64 9.50
N ALA A 169 -7.38 -3.74 9.98
CA ALA A 169 -6.97 -2.64 10.85
C ALA A 169 -6.37 -3.12 12.18
N ALA A 170 -6.82 -4.27 12.71
CA ALA A 170 -6.28 -4.85 13.94
C ALA A 170 -4.87 -5.46 13.76
N GLU A 171 -4.57 -5.98 12.58
CA GLU A 171 -3.27 -6.63 12.29
C GLU A 171 -2.26 -5.70 11.62
N LEU A 172 -2.72 -4.59 11.06
CA LEU A 172 -1.87 -3.63 10.36
C LEU A 172 -1.13 -2.73 11.34
N GLN A 173 0.17 -2.94 11.47
CA GLN A 173 1.05 -2.05 12.21
C GLN A 173 1.51 -0.91 11.30
N ARG A 174 1.37 0.33 11.76
CA ARG A 174 1.83 1.53 11.06
C ARG A 174 2.80 2.29 11.92
N VAL A 175 3.92 2.66 11.31
CA VAL A 175 4.96 3.48 11.93
C VAL A 175 5.10 4.75 11.11
N GLU A 176 4.72 5.88 11.69
CA GLU A 176 4.90 7.20 11.09
C GLU A 176 6.29 7.75 11.43
N LEU A 177 6.92 8.38 10.43
CA LEU A 177 8.30 8.85 10.55
C LEU A 177 8.43 10.28 11.10
N GLY A 178 7.39 10.73 11.82
CA GLY A 178 7.37 11.99 12.54
C GLY A 178 7.37 13.23 11.64
N PHE A 179 7.56 14.41 12.26
CA PHE A 179 7.37 15.72 11.62
C PHE A 179 8.25 15.95 10.39
N HIS A 180 9.50 15.48 10.40
CA HIS A 180 10.42 15.66 9.27
C HIS A 180 10.09 14.80 8.05
N ALA A 181 9.20 13.83 8.21
CA ALA A 181 8.75 12.92 7.18
C ALA A 181 7.25 12.65 7.36
N ALA A 182 6.46 13.73 7.51
CA ALA A 182 5.04 13.67 7.93
C ALA A 182 4.12 12.85 7.01
N ASN A 183 4.58 12.52 5.80
CA ASN A 183 3.85 11.68 4.84
C ASN A 183 4.49 10.30 4.66
N VAL A 184 5.61 10.03 5.33
CA VAL A 184 6.30 8.75 5.23
C VAL A 184 5.79 7.82 6.33
N GLN A 185 5.27 6.68 5.89
CA GLN A 185 4.72 5.66 6.78
C GLN A 185 5.19 4.29 6.32
N VAL A 186 5.72 3.52 7.27
CA VAL A 186 6.00 2.10 7.09
C VAL A 186 4.81 1.34 7.63
N SER A 187 4.31 0.42 6.81
CA SER A 187 3.21 -0.47 7.17
C SER A 187 3.70 -1.90 7.16
N VAL A 188 3.31 -2.65 8.18
CA VAL A 188 3.61 -4.06 8.34
C VAL A 188 2.31 -4.79 8.58
N LEU A 189 2.01 -5.76 7.71
CA LEU A 189 0.92 -6.68 7.91
C LEU A 189 1.47 -8.04 8.31
N ASN A 190 1.16 -8.42 9.53
CA ASN A 190 1.37 -9.77 10.01
C ASN A 190 0.13 -10.61 9.76
N THR A 191 0.30 -11.82 9.26
CA THR A 191 -0.81 -12.76 9.11
C THR A 191 -0.58 -13.96 10.02
N PRO A 192 -1.52 -14.32 10.90
CA PRO A 192 -1.38 -15.48 11.77
C PRO A 192 -1.53 -16.81 11.01
N ALA A 193 -2.01 -16.77 9.77
CA ALA A 193 -2.19 -17.94 8.91
C ALA A 193 -0.86 -18.59 8.53
N LEU A 194 -0.80 -19.92 8.69
CA LEU A 194 0.33 -20.70 8.20
C LEU A 194 0.39 -20.65 6.67
N GLY A 195 1.61 -20.56 6.14
CA GLY A 195 1.92 -20.44 4.71
C GLY A 195 1.85 -19.01 4.19
N VAL A 196 1.37 -18.05 4.98
CA VAL A 196 1.33 -16.63 4.59
C VAL A 196 2.51 -15.91 5.24
N LEU A 197 3.27 -15.18 4.43
CA LEU A 197 4.41 -14.40 4.88
C LEU A 197 3.97 -12.96 5.21
N PRO A 198 4.63 -12.31 6.17
CA PRO A 198 4.32 -10.93 6.50
C PRO A 198 4.64 -10.01 5.32
N GLN A 199 3.86 -8.95 5.17
CA GLN A 199 4.03 -7.96 4.11
C GLN A 199 4.52 -6.65 4.72
N VAL A 200 5.46 -6.00 4.04
CA VAL A 200 6.02 -4.71 4.46
C VAL A 200 5.99 -3.77 3.28
N TRP A 201 5.44 -2.58 3.48
CA TRP A 201 5.51 -1.53 2.48
C TRP A 201 5.77 -0.19 3.14
N ILE A 202 6.24 0.75 2.33
CA ILE A 202 6.39 2.14 2.73
C ILE A 202 5.63 3.01 1.75
N THR A 203 5.01 4.06 2.27
CA THR A 203 4.47 5.16 1.48
C THR A 203 5.13 6.46 1.88
N ASP A 204 5.22 7.40 0.95
CA ASP A 204 5.63 8.79 1.17
C ASP A 204 4.48 9.80 1.02
N GLY A 205 3.24 9.31 0.98
CA GLY A 205 2.04 10.10 0.70
C GLY A 205 1.74 10.30 -0.79
N LEU A 206 2.66 9.94 -1.69
CA LEU A 206 2.47 10.04 -3.15
C LEU A 206 2.58 8.67 -3.85
N GLN A 207 3.43 7.82 -3.32
CA GLN A 207 3.82 6.53 -3.85
C GLN A 207 3.82 5.49 -2.73
N MET A 208 3.75 4.23 -3.15
CA MET A 208 3.82 3.07 -2.28
C MET A 208 4.86 2.12 -2.87
N PHE A 209 5.72 1.59 -2.00
CA PHE A 209 6.78 0.67 -2.37
C PHE A 209 6.68 -0.58 -1.49
N ASP A 210 6.59 -1.73 -2.13
CA ASP A 210 6.62 -3.02 -1.45
C ASP A 210 8.07 -3.36 -1.06
N LEU A 211 8.31 -3.46 0.24
CA LEU A 211 9.60 -3.81 0.85
C LEU A 211 9.66 -5.28 1.26
N SER A 212 8.59 -6.06 1.06
CA SER A 212 8.50 -7.44 1.53
C SER A 212 9.68 -8.27 1.03
N HIS A 213 10.00 -8.19 -0.27
CA HIS A 213 11.15 -8.90 -0.85
C HIS A 213 12.51 -8.57 -0.21
N MET A 214 12.65 -7.40 0.43
CA MET A 214 13.86 -7.01 1.16
C MET A 214 13.87 -7.56 2.59
N VAL A 215 12.71 -7.75 3.21
CA VAL A 215 12.59 -8.24 4.60
C VAL A 215 12.51 -9.76 4.67
N LEU A 216 11.86 -10.42 3.71
CA LEU A 216 11.64 -11.87 3.72
C LEU A 216 12.94 -12.71 3.82
N PRO A 217 14.08 -12.33 3.23
CA PRO A 217 15.34 -13.06 3.42
C PRO A 217 15.83 -13.15 4.87
N TYR A 218 15.33 -12.29 5.78
CA TYR A 218 15.64 -12.32 7.20
C TYR A 218 14.79 -13.34 7.98
N LEU A 219 13.73 -13.91 7.37
CA LEU A 219 12.94 -15.01 7.94
C LEU A 219 13.61 -16.35 7.64
N THR A 220 14.55 -16.76 8.48
CA THR A 220 15.36 -17.98 8.28
C THR A 220 15.02 -19.06 9.30
N CYS A 221 14.63 -20.25 8.81
CA CYS A 221 14.44 -21.42 9.67
C CYS A 221 15.76 -22.19 9.88
N PRO A 222 15.96 -22.82 11.06
CA PRO A 222 17.10 -23.71 11.28
C PRO A 222 17.15 -24.87 10.28
N ALA A 223 18.32 -25.48 10.11
CA ALA A 223 18.49 -26.64 9.24
C ALA A 223 17.53 -27.78 9.61
N GLY A 224 16.85 -28.34 8.60
CA GLY A 224 15.85 -29.40 8.77
C GLY A 224 14.43 -28.91 9.09
N TYR A 225 14.18 -27.61 9.09
CA TYR A 225 12.87 -27.00 9.25
C TYR A 225 12.40 -26.35 7.94
N THR A 226 11.07 -26.27 7.77
CA THR A 226 10.42 -25.57 6.66
C THR A 226 9.70 -24.33 7.17
N MET A 227 9.86 -23.21 6.48
CA MET A 227 9.15 -21.97 6.77
C MET A 227 7.66 -22.15 6.52
N SER A 228 6.85 -21.89 7.54
CA SER A 228 5.39 -21.98 7.52
C SER A 228 4.73 -20.62 7.76
N GLY A 229 5.47 -19.52 7.68
CA GLY A 229 4.97 -18.16 7.91
C GLY A 229 6.00 -17.28 8.62
N GLY A 230 5.58 -16.12 9.09
CA GLY A 230 6.45 -15.26 9.90
C GLY A 230 5.71 -14.08 10.53
N HIS A 231 6.41 -13.40 11.41
CA HIS A 231 5.95 -12.23 12.13
C HIS A 231 7.06 -11.18 12.16
N ILE A 232 6.70 -9.94 11.84
CA ILE A 232 7.56 -8.78 11.97
C ILE A 232 7.09 -8.00 13.19
N SER A 233 8.01 -7.70 14.08
CA SER A 233 7.69 -6.94 15.30
C SER A 233 8.70 -5.86 15.59
N ASN A 234 8.32 -4.98 16.52
CA ASN A 234 9.16 -3.89 17.00
C ASN A 234 9.73 -3.07 15.85
N THR A 235 8.89 -2.83 14.83
CA THR A 235 9.24 -1.99 13.71
C THR A 235 9.37 -0.57 14.23
N HIS A 236 10.55 0.01 14.03
CA HIS A 236 10.85 1.38 14.36
C HIS A 236 11.73 1.96 13.27
N TRP A 237 11.98 3.25 13.36
CA TRP A 237 12.84 3.93 12.41
C TRP A 237 13.88 4.76 13.14
N SER A 238 15.01 4.95 12.46
CA SER A 238 16.02 5.91 12.89
C SER A 238 16.44 6.80 11.72
N TRP A 239 16.73 8.06 12.04
CA TRP A 239 17.24 9.02 11.08
C TRP A 239 18.76 9.08 11.18
N LYS A 240 19.46 9.02 10.05
CA LYS A 240 20.88 9.38 10.00
C LYS A 240 21.12 10.44 8.93
N THR A 241 21.55 11.60 9.39
CA THR A 241 22.23 12.57 8.55
C THR A 241 23.67 12.11 8.39
N THR A 242 23.94 11.18 7.49
CA THR A 242 25.31 11.05 6.98
C THR A 242 25.46 12.15 5.94
N PRO A 243 26.21 13.24 6.21
CA PRO A 243 26.52 14.21 5.18
C PRO A 243 27.35 13.48 4.13
N ASP A 244 26.70 13.08 3.03
CA ASP A 244 27.40 12.67 1.82
C ASP A 244 27.85 13.98 1.13
N PRO A 245 29.15 14.30 1.11
CA PRO A 245 29.64 15.51 0.47
C PRO A 245 29.36 15.52 -1.04
N THR A 246 29.06 14.37 -1.64
CA THR A 246 28.66 14.24 -3.05
C THR A 246 27.16 14.42 -3.27
N HIS A 247 26.33 14.22 -2.23
CA HIS A 247 24.87 14.36 -2.28
C HIS A 247 24.30 15.05 -1.02
N PRO A 248 24.58 16.34 -0.80
CA PRO A 248 24.17 17.06 0.42
C PRO A 248 22.64 17.19 0.61
N ALA A 249 21.84 16.75 -0.37
CA ALA A 249 20.38 16.81 -0.36
C ALA A 249 19.70 15.44 -0.15
N VAL A 250 20.47 14.39 0.18
CA VAL A 250 19.93 13.05 0.41
C VAL A 250 19.88 12.72 1.89
N TRP A 251 18.71 12.33 2.37
CA TRP A 251 18.49 11.87 3.74
C TRP A 251 18.38 10.37 3.79
N TYR A 252 18.94 9.75 4.83
CA TYR A 252 18.85 8.31 5.03
C TYR A 252 17.90 8.00 6.18
N ILE A 253 16.83 7.29 5.84
CA ILE A 253 15.91 6.67 6.79
C ILE A 253 16.31 5.21 6.94
N TRP A 254 16.36 4.76 8.17
CA TRP A 254 16.58 3.37 8.51
C TRP A 254 15.32 2.79 9.11
N ILE A 255 14.83 1.70 8.53
CA ILE A 255 13.71 0.91 9.07
C ILE A 255 14.33 -0.33 9.70
N GLU A 256 14.03 -0.53 10.98
CA GLU A 256 14.58 -1.63 11.78
C GLU A 256 13.43 -2.41 12.41
N GLY A 257 13.61 -3.72 12.55
CA GLY A 257 12.63 -4.59 13.17
C GLY A 257 13.14 -6.01 13.33
N PHE A 258 12.35 -6.85 13.99
CA PHE A 258 12.65 -8.26 14.18
C PHE A 258 11.77 -9.11 13.27
N ALA A 259 12.40 -9.87 12.39
CA ALA A 259 11.77 -10.89 11.55
C ALA A 259 11.82 -12.24 12.27
N MET A 260 10.67 -12.73 12.74
CA MET A 260 10.53 -14.01 13.45
C MET A 260 9.84 -15.03 12.54
N PRO A 261 10.54 -16.07 12.08
CA PRO A 261 9.95 -17.08 11.23
C PRO A 261 9.08 -18.05 12.04
N TYR A 262 8.00 -18.49 11.43
CA TYR A 262 7.27 -19.67 11.88
C TYR A 262 7.84 -20.88 11.17
N CYS A 263 8.33 -21.86 11.92
CA CYS A 263 9.01 -23.02 11.35
C CYS A 263 8.31 -24.31 11.75
N THR A 264 8.30 -25.27 10.83
CA THR A 264 7.72 -26.60 11.04
C THR A 264 8.76 -27.68 10.74
N ARG A 265 8.67 -28.80 11.45
CA ARG A 265 9.47 -30.00 11.15
C ARG A 265 8.55 -31.22 11.19
N GLY A 266 8.41 -31.90 10.05
CA GLY A 266 7.46 -33.01 9.93
C GLY A 266 6.00 -32.59 10.21
N GLY A 267 5.63 -31.35 9.88
CA GLY A 267 4.28 -30.81 10.11
C GLY A 267 3.99 -30.35 11.54
N VAL A 268 4.90 -30.55 12.49
CA VAL A 268 4.75 -30.03 13.87
C VAL A 268 5.28 -28.60 13.92
N TYR A 269 4.42 -27.67 14.35
CA TYR A 269 4.79 -26.27 14.58
C TYR A 269 5.78 -26.17 15.73
N GLN A 270 6.90 -25.49 15.50
CA GLN A 270 7.77 -25.00 16.55
C GLN A 270 7.86 -23.49 16.43
N SER A 271 7.39 -22.80 17.46
CA SER A 271 7.71 -21.39 17.62
C SER A 271 9.23 -21.28 17.79
N VAL A 272 9.88 -20.64 16.84
CA VAL A 272 11.31 -20.34 16.96
C VAL A 272 11.39 -18.98 17.64
N SER A 273 11.91 -18.96 18.87
CA SER A 273 12.06 -17.73 19.66
C SER A 273 13.19 -16.80 19.17
N GLN A 274 13.92 -17.21 18.13
CA GLN A 274 15.03 -16.44 17.58
C GLN A 274 14.55 -15.70 16.33
N GLY A 275 14.31 -14.40 16.47
CA GLY A 275 14.12 -13.48 15.35
C GLY A 275 15.44 -12.93 14.85
N SER A 276 15.51 -12.64 13.55
CA SER A 276 16.63 -11.92 12.94
C SER A 276 16.34 -10.42 12.95
N LEU A 277 17.30 -9.61 13.37
CA LEU A 277 17.23 -8.16 13.17
C LEU A 277 17.40 -7.87 11.67
N PHE A 278 16.46 -7.12 11.09
CA PHE A 278 16.63 -6.53 9.77
C PHE A 278 16.80 -5.02 9.88
N LYS A 279 17.52 -4.45 8.90
CA LYS A 279 17.76 -3.03 8.80
C LYS A 279 17.79 -2.61 7.34
N ILE A 280 16.79 -1.84 6.93
CA ILE A 280 16.62 -1.37 5.54
C ILE A 280 16.92 0.13 5.50
N GLY A 281 17.86 0.51 4.63
CA GLY A 281 18.21 1.90 4.37
C GLY A 281 17.44 2.45 3.17
N MET A 282 16.89 3.64 3.32
CA MET A 282 16.19 4.36 2.25
C MET A 282 16.79 5.75 2.12
N ALA A 283 17.24 6.08 0.91
CA ALA A 283 17.67 7.42 0.56
C ALA A 283 16.48 8.22 0.01
N LEU A 284 16.13 9.30 0.70
CA LEU A 284 15.17 10.30 0.29
C LEU A 284 15.88 11.47 -0.37
N SER A 285 15.60 11.74 -1.64
CA SER A 285 15.96 13.00 -2.28
C SER A 285 14.80 13.99 -2.19
N PHE A 286 15.08 15.26 -1.88
CA PHE A 286 14.11 16.36 -1.92
C PHE A 286 13.43 16.54 -3.29
N GLN A 287 13.97 15.96 -4.36
CA GLN A 287 13.32 15.94 -5.68
C GLN A 287 12.27 14.82 -5.82
N ASN A 288 11.79 14.24 -4.71
CA ASN A 288 10.83 13.13 -4.65
C ASN A 288 11.28 11.87 -5.39
N THR A 289 12.60 11.67 -5.52
CA THR A 289 13.17 10.44 -6.06
C THR A 289 13.68 9.58 -4.91
N TYR A 290 13.16 8.36 -4.82
CA TYR A 290 13.59 7.36 -3.85
C TYR A 290 14.71 6.53 -4.45
N TYR A 291 15.76 6.34 -3.68
CA TYR A 291 16.76 5.32 -3.97
C TYR A 291 16.78 4.36 -2.78
N PHE A 292 16.55 3.09 -3.04
CA PHE A 292 16.73 2.06 -2.03
C PHE A 292 18.22 1.77 -1.95
N VAL A 293 18.79 2.03 -0.77
CA VAL A 293 20.20 1.72 -0.51
C VAL A 293 20.19 0.47 0.35
N VAL A 294 20.42 -0.68 -0.28
CA VAL A 294 20.59 -1.94 0.43
C VAL A 294 21.96 -1.90 1.12
N PRO A 295 22.02 -1.82 2.45
CA PRO A 295 23.28 -1.93 3.16
C PRO A 295 23.54 -3.41 3.43
N GLY A 296 24.71 -3.86 2.98
CA GLY A 296 25.20 -5.19 3.22
C GLY A 296 25.53 -5.50 4.69
N SER A 297 25.61 -6.81 4.93
CA SER A 297 26.46 -7.46 5.93
C SER A 297 26.03 -7.37 7.40
N PHE A 298 25.40 -8.45 7.84
CA PHE A 298 25.38 -9.04 9.18
C PHE A 298 26.26 -8.35 10.24
N PHE A 299 25.61 -7.73 11.23
CA PHE A 299 26.13 -7.77 12.60
C PHE A 299 25.54 -9.02 13.25
N HIS A 300 26.26 -10.15 13.16
CA HIS A 300 26.07 -11.22 14.12
C HIS A 300 26.64 -10.73 15.45
N ASN A 301 25.78 -10.56 16.46
CA ASN A 301 26.22 -10.59 17.86
C ASN A 301 26.47 -12.04 18.26
#